data_AF-A0A6A5ZEM2-F1
#
_entry.id   AF-A0A6A5ZEM2-F1
#
_cell.length_a   1.000
_cell.length_b   1.000
_cell.length_c   1.000
_cell.angle_alpha   90.00
_cell.angle_beta   90.00
_cell.angle_gamma   90.00
#
_symmetry.space_group_name_H-M   'P 1'
#
loop_
_entity.id
_entity.type
_entity.pdbx_description
1 polymer ?
#
loop_
_entity_poly.entity_id
_entity_poly.type
_entity_poly.pdbx_seq_one_letter_code
_entity_poly.pdbx_strand_id
1 'polypeptide(L)'
;MGSSTSPDASLLALPVELLRRIASHTTCSTVFNLFLTHRRLYAACNDRLVFRYIAETCHGIRCDEDIWRDSSALLDNATLADTIRVAFAVERALKLHEGEDPLLEIRPKDNGRYELDMHEWLPHLMALRHPQVVRLDPLPYLDIFYRTGPEGEGRWHQDVDDFDSTFTNVGFIILTSFLARRVTPGVLADDLQKYGNQHYLQLQDIPYGLSRQVPRPIVEYGVSLINFAQCSAICVTLAASIQLAFGNAQAILPSLDQMPLHEWAVVPPVYRSTIDTFATCHVMKMTEPDFLHGVWEGFYSDHRGWGGESIKIDPKMRDIQLIACPPTDSDYLDDADTLPGVTVVIDRNSGGLDKVGPFNLSGTVDEEGQVCVIKRYFHGGWTWRWRGRVMPYGIAGMWGRDLTGEFGGYFWIWKKEWAA
;
A
#
# COMPACT_ATOMS: atom_id res chain seq x y z
N MET A 1 27.19 -31.69 -60.78
CA MET A 1 26.62 -31.87 -59.44
C MET A 1 26.41 -30.48 -58.86
N GLY A 2 25.20 -29.92 -58.98
CA GLY A 2 24.86 -28.63 -58.37
C GLY A 2 24.40 -28.87 -56.94
N SER A 3 25.16 -28.40 -55.95
CA SER A 3 24.72 -28.42 -54.56
C SER A 3 23.58 -27.42 -54.40
N SER A 4 22.34 -27.91 -54.30
CA SER A 4 21.21 -27.10 -53.84
C SER A 4 21.45 -26.76 -52.38
N THR A 5 22.06 -25.61 -52.12
CA THR A 5 22.09 -25.03 -50.78
C THR A 5 20.64 -24.81 -50.35
N SER A 6 20.15 -25.55 -49.36
CA SER A 6 18.85 -25.24 -48.77
C SER A 6 18.89 -23.77 -48.34
N PRO A 7 17.84 -22.98 -48.60
CA PRO A 7 17.79 -21.62 -48.10
C PRO A 7 18.05 -21.66 -46.60
N ASP A 8 19.13 -21.04 -46.15
CA ASP A 8 19.53 -21.04 -44.75
C ASP A 8 18.38 -20.47 -43.94
N ALA A 9 17.76 -21.32 -43.12
CA ALA A 9 16.67 -20.95 -42.24
C ALA A 9 17.24 -19.99 -41.18
N SER A 10 17.14 -18.70 -41.44
CA SER A 10 17.61 -17.63 -40.55
C SER A 10 16.42 -17.01 -39.82
N LEU A 11 16.60 -16.67 -38.54
CA LEU A 11 15.63 -15.86 -37.79
C LEU A 11 15.34 -14.54 -38.52
N LEU A 12 16.35 -13.96 -39.19
CA LEU A 12 16.21 -12.74 -39.97
C LEU A 12 15.39 -12.92 -41.25
N ALA A 13 15.13 -14.15 -41.70
CA ALA A 13 14.26 -14.41 -42.84
C ALA A 13 12.76 -14.42 -42.47
N LEU A 14 12.42 -14.43 -41.18
CA LEU A 14 11.02 -14.45 -40.73
C LEU A 14 10.28 -13.12 -41.00
N PRO A 15 8.97 -13.17 -41.32
CA PRO A 15 8.09 -12.01 -41.32
C PRO A 15 8.10 -11.25 -39.98
N VAL A 16 7.87 -9.93 -40.04
CA VAL A 16 7.91 -9.06 -38.86
C VAL A 16 6.87 -9.46 -37.80
N GLU A 17 5.72 -9.98 -38.24
CA GLU A 17 4.63 -10.46 -37.38
C GLU A 17 5.08 -11.67 -36.56
N LEU A 18 5.83 -12.59 -37.17
CA LEU A 18 6.38 -13.75 -36.47
C LEU A 18 7.49 -13.33 -35.49
N LEU A 19 8.35 -12.38 -35.87
CA LEU A 19 9.37 -11.84 -34.97
C LEU A 19 8.73 -11.17 -33.74
N ARG A 20 7.70 -10.35 -33.95
CA ARG A 20 6.93 -9.72 -32.86
C ARG A 20 6.26 -10.74 -31.96
N ARG A 21 5.62 -11.77 -32.54
CA ARG A 21 5.00 -12.85 -31.77
C ARG A 21 6.01 -13.65 -30.97
N ILE A 22 7.18 -13.96 -31.53
CA ILE A 22 8.25 -14.63 -30.78
C ILE A 22 8.69 -13.75 -29.62
N ALA A 23 8.96 -12.46 -29.87
CA ALA A 23 9.39 -11.52 -28.84
C ALA A 23 8.35 -11.35 -27.72
N SER A 24 7.06 -11.31 -28.05
CA SER A 24 5.98 -11.14 -27.06
C SER A 24 5.86 -12.33 -26.10
N HIS A 25 6.36 -13.51 -26.48
CA HIS A 25 6.40 -14.69 -25.61
C HIS A 25 7.70 -14.82 -24.79
N THR A 26 8.55 -13.80 -24.75
CA THR A 26 9.81 -13.77 -23.99
C THR A 26 9.78 -12.75 -22.84
N THR A 27 10.83 -12.71 -22.02
CA THR A 27 10.96 -11.70 -20.96
C THR A 27 11.26 -10.32 -21.58
N CYS A 28 10.94 -9.23 -20.88
CA CYS A 28 11.31 -7.88 -21.30
C CYS A 28 12.83 -7.75 -21.52
N SER A 29 13.64 -8.28 -20.60
CA SER A 29 15.11 -8.35 -20.69
C SER A 29 15.59 -9.13 -21.91
N THR A 30 14.91 -10.22 -22.28
CA THR A 30 15.25 -11.02 -23.47
C THR A 30 15.00 -10.21 -24.74
N VAL A 31 13.90 -9.46 -24.80
CA VAL A 31 13.61 -8.55 -25.92
C VAL A 31 14.70 -7.48 -26.04
N PHE A 32 15.16 -6.90 -24.93
CA PHE A 32 16.29 -5.98 -24.93
C PHE A 32 17.59 -6.63 -25.43
N ASN A 33 17.88 -7.87 -25.06
CA ASN A 33 19.04 -8.57 -25.60
C ASN A 33 18.91 -8.78 -27.12
N LEU A 34 17.72 -9.09 -27.62
CA LEU A 34 17.46 -9.21 -29.06
C LEU A 34 17.71 -7.89 -29.80
N PHE A 35 17.40 -6.75 -29.20
CA PHE A 35 17.68 -5.42 -29.79
C PHE A 35 19.15 -5.24 -30.14
N LEU A 36 20.04 -5.74 -29.29
CA LEU A 36 21.48 -5.57 -29.43
C LEU A 36 22.09 -6.50 -30.50
N THR A 37 21.35 -7.49 -30.98
CA THR A 37 21.88 -8.48 -31.94
C THR A 37 21.83 -8.00 -33.40
N HIS A 38 20.75 -7.33 -33.82
CA HIS A 38 20.57 -6.92 -35.22
C HIS A 38 19.54 -5.80 -35.40
N ARG A 39 19.79 -4.84 -36.30
CA ARG A 39 18.91 -3.68 -36.56
C ARG A 39 17.48 -4.05 -36.96
N ARG A 40 17.31 -5.11 -37.76
CA ARG A 40 15.99 -5.64 -38.13
C ARG A 40 15.22 -6.18 -36.93
N LEU A 41 15.90 -6.84 -35.99
CA LEU A 41 15.28 -7.35 -34.77
C LEU A 41 14.90 -6.21 -33.84
N TYR A 42 15.76 -5.19 -33.70
CA TYR A 42 15.41 -3.94 -33.02
C TYR A 42 14.13 -3.32 -33.61
N ALA A 43 14.09 -3.08 -34.92
CA ALA A 43 12.94 -2.44 -35.56
C ALA A 43 11.65 -3.28 -35.47
N ALA A 44 11.75 -4.61 -35.51
CA ALA A 44 10.62 -5.51 -35.40
C ALA A 44 10.08 -5.59 -33.97
N CYS A 45 10.97 -5.74 -32.99
CA CYS A 45 10.62 -6.07 -31.61
C CYS A 45 10.45 -4.84 -30.71
N ASN A 46 10.98 -3.67 -31.08
CA ASN A 46 10.78 -2.41 -30.35
C ASN A 46 9.40 -1.80 -30.67
N ASP A 47 8.35 -2.56 -30.35
CA ASP A 47 6.97 -2.30 -30.68
C ASP A 47 6.10 -2.31 -29.43
N ARG A 48 5.16 -1.36 -29.32
CA ARG A 48 4.33 -1.21 -28.12
C ARG A 48 3.48 -2.45 -27.85
N LEU A 49 2.98 -3.11 -28.90
CA LEU A 49 2.14 -4.30 -28.76
C LEU A 49 2.92 -5.50 -28.23
N VAL A 50 4.23 -5.59 -28.54
CA VAL A 50 5.11 -6.63 -27.98
C VAL A 50 5.20 -6.48 -26.47
N PHE A 51 5.54 -5.28 -25.98
CA PHE A 51 5.67 -5.04 -24.54
C PHE A 51 4.34 -5.05 -23.80
N ARG A 52 3.25 -4.59 -24.42
CA ARG A 52 1.91 -4.70 -23.85
C ARG A 52 1.56 -6.16 -23.59
N TYR A 53 1.80 -7.02 -24.58
CA TYR A 53 1.54 -8.45 -24.44
C TYR A 53 2.42 -9.08 -23.35
N ILE A 54 3.69 -8.68 -23.22
CA ILE A 54 4.57 -9.14 -22.13
C ILE A 54 4.00 -8.75 -20.76
N ALA A 55 3.59 -7.48 -20.61
CA ALA A 55 2.97 -6.98 -19.39
C ALA A 55 1.68 -7.74 -19.04
N GLU A 56 0.85 -8.10 -20.02
CA GLU A 56 -0.44 -8.75 -19.80
C GLU A 56 -0.32 -10.28 -19.56
N THR A 57 0.69 -10.96 -20.15
CA THR A 57 0.67 -12.44 -20.27
C THR A 57 1.80 -13.18 -19.57
N CYS A 58 2.82 -12.50 -19.03
CA CYS A 58 3.77 -13.07 -18.06
C CYS A 58 4.13 -14.54 -18.25
N HIS A 59 4.92 -14.88 -19.27
CA HIS A 59 5.40 -16.25 -19.49
C HIS A 59 4.32 -17.33 -19.69
N GLY A 60 3.15 -16.96 -20.20
CA GLY A 60 2.12 -17.93 -20.58
C GLY A 60 1.26 -18.41 -19.41
N ILE A 61 1.48 -17.89 -18.20
CA ILE A 61 0.45 -17.91 -17.16
C ILE A 61 -0.55 -16.85 -17.58
N ARG A 62 -1.63 -17.26 -18.25
CA ARG A 62 -2.77 -16.36 -18.48
C ARG A 62 -3.24 -15.88 -17.11
N CYS A 63 -3.01 -14.60 -16.88
CA CYS A 63 -3.68 -13.84 -15.84
C CYS A 63 -5.17 -14.17 -15.90
N ASP A 64 -5.78 -14.42 -14.74
CA ASP A 64 -7.22 -14.58 -14.66
C ASP A 64 -7.86 -13.33 -15.28
N GLU A 65 -8.56 -13.50 -16.40
CA GLU A 65 -8.97 -12.39 -17.27
C GLU A 65 -9.89 -11.42 -16.52
N ASP A 66 -10.54 -11.85 -15.44
CA ASP A 66 -11.48 -11.04 -14.69
C ASP A 66 -10.80 -10.10 -13.67
N ILE A 67 -9.58 -10.41 -13.19
CA ILE A 67 -8.89 -9.58 -12.17
C ILE A 67 -8.12 -8.41 -12.82
N TRP A 68 -7.60 -8.60 -14.03
CA TRP A 68 -6.72 -7.62 -14.70
C TRP A 68 -7.41 -6.75 -15.76
N ARG A 69 -8.72 -6.95 -16.01
CA ARG A 69 -9.46 -6.23 -17.05
C ARG A 69 -9.33 -4.71 -16.92
N ASP A 70 -9.49 -4.19 -15.70
CA ASP A 70 -9.52 -2.74 -15.46
C ASP A 70 -8.14 -2.09 -15.70
N SER A 71 -7.07 -2.82 -15.38
CA SER A 71 -5.71 -2.31 -15.49
C SER A 71 -5.13 -2.39 -16.91
N SER A 72 -5.71 -3.23 -17.77
CA SER A 72 -5.36 -3.25 -19.19
C SER A 72 -5.68 -1.91 -19.89
N ALA A 73 -6.69 -1.17 -19.39
CA ALA A 73 -7.06 0.14 -19.91
C ALA A 73 -5.94 1.18 -19.75
N LEU A 74 -5.06 1.01 -18.76
CA LEU A 74 -3.92 1.90 -18.56
C LEU A 74 -2.85 1.73 -19.64
N LEU A 75 -2.73 0.52 -20.20
CA LEU A 75 -1.81 0.24 -21.30
C LEU A 75 -2.36 0.72 -22.66
N ASP A 76 -3.67 0.96 -22.78
CA ASP A 76 -4.27 1.42 -24.04
C ASP A 76 -3.68 2.76 -24.49
N ASN A 77 -3.53 3.69 -23.55
CA ASN A 77 -3.02 5.05 -23.78
C ASN A 77 -1.55 5.23 -23.39
N ALA A 78 -0.89 4.19 -22.88
CA ALA A 78 0.52 4.26 -22.50
C ALA A 78 1.44 4.48 -23.71
N THR A 79 2.49 5.28 -23.52
CA THR A 79 3.55 5.41 -24.51
C THR A 79 4.34 4.09 -24.64
N LEU A 80 5.13 3.93 -25.71
CA LEU A 80 6.03 2.77 -25.83
C LEU A 80 6.97 2.67 -24.61
N ALA A 81 7.55 3.79 -24.17
CA ALA A 81 8.44 3.83 -23.03
C ALA A 81 7.74 3.40 -21.72
N ASP A 82 6.50 3.84 -21.50
CA ASP A 82 5.73 3.44 -20.33
C ASP A 82 5.34 1.96 -20.38
N THR A 83 4.98 1.47 -21.56
CA THR A 83 4.65 0.04 -21.76
C THR A 83 5.87 -0.85 -21.49
N ILE A 84 7.06 -0.43 -21.94
CA ILE A 84 8.33 -1.10 -21.66
C ILE A 84 8.60 -1.17 -20.15
N ARG A 85 8.39 -0.05 -19.44
CA ARG A 85 8.58 0.05 -17.98
C ARG A 85 7.65 -0.89 -17.23
N VAL A 86 6.38 -0.93 -17.59
CA VAL A 86 5.41 -1.86 -17.00
C VAL A 86 5.81 -3.31 -17.29
N ALA A 87 6.14 -3.64 -18.54
CA ALA A 87 6.60 -4.99 -18.90
C ALA A 87 7.86 -5.41 -18.13
N PHE A 88 8.78 -4.47 -17.89
CA PHE A 88 9.97 -4.72 -17.08
C PHE A 88 9.63 -4.92 -15.59
N ALA A 89 8.81 -4.06 -15.00
CA ALA A 89 8.35 -4.21 -13.61
C ALA A 89 7.63 -5.54 -13.38
N VAL A 90 6.85 -5.97 -14.36
CA VAL A 90 6.16 -7.25 -14.37
C VAL A 90 7.13 -8.43 -14.41
N GLU A 91 8.19 -8.38 -15.23
CA GLU A 91 9.27 -9.37 -15.20
C GLU A 91 9.96 -9.42 -13.82
N ARG A 92 10.18 -8.26 -13.19
CA ARG A 92 10.77 -8.18 -11.84
C ARG A 92 9.86 -8.84 -10.80
N ALA A 93 8.56 -8.61 -10.86
CA ALA A 93 7.59 -9.28 -10.00
C ALA A 93 7.62 -10.83 -10.16
N LEU A 94 7.76 -11.32 -11.39
CA LEU A 94 7.86 -12.75 -11.67
C LEU A 94 9.12 -13.36 -11.05
N LYS A 95 10.26 -12.69 -11.21
CA LYS A 95 11.52 -13.10 -10.59
C LYS A 95 11.42 -13.20 -9.06
N LEU A 96 10.80 -12.21 -8.43
CA LEU A 96 10.53 -12.25 -6.99
C LEU A 96 9.64 -13.44 -6.61
N HIS A 97 8.63 -13.75 -7.42
CA HIS A 97 7.77 -14.92 -7.18
C HIS A 97 8.51 -16.26 -7.34
N GLU A 98 9.47 -16.34 -8.26
CA GLU A 98 10.33 -17.52 -8.47
C GLU A 98 11.38 -17.70 -7.36
N GLY A 99 11.36 -16.84 -6.34
CA GLY A 99 12.25 -16.92 -5.18
C GLY A 99 13.60 -16.25 -5.41
N GLU A 100 13.73 -15.38 -6.43
CA GLU A 100 14.84 -14.43 -6.42
C GLU A 100 14.71 -13.56 -5.17
N ASP A 101 15.77 -13.52 -4.37
CA ASP A 101 15.78 -12.84 -3.09
C ASP A 101 15.53 -11.33 -3.31
N PRO A 102 14.44 -10.74 -2.80
CA PRO A 102 14.18 -9.31 -2.91
C PRO A 102 15.27 -8.47 -2.27
N LEU A 103 16.05 -9.02 -1.32
CA LEU A 103 17.22 -8.34 -0.77
C LEU A 103 18.36 -8.21 -1.79
N LEU A 104 18.39 -9.00 -2.87
CA LEU A 104 19.34 -8.79 -3.98
C LEU A 104 18.98 -7.56 -4.83
N GLU A 105 17.73 -7.08 -4.75
CA GLU A 105 17.36 -5.79 -5.34
C GLU A 105 17.87 -4.61 -4.52
N ILE A 106 18.22 -4.84 -3.25
CA ILE A 106 18.83 -3.87 -2.36
C ILE A 106 20.31 -3.75 -2.71
N ARG A 107 20.61 -2.93 -3.71
CA ARG A 107 22.00 -2.73 -4.14
C ARG A 107 22.70 -1.71 -3.27
N PRO A 108 23.87 -2.02 -2.69
CA PRO A 108 24.71 -0.99 -2.11
C PRO A 108 25.18 -0.06 -3.23
N LYS A 109 24.80 1.21 -3.17
CA LYS A 109 25.43 2.30 -3.89
C LYS A 109 26.85 2.49 -3.35
N ASP A 110 27.73 3.06 -4.17
CA ASP A 110 29.15 3.32 -3.83
C ASP A 110 29.37 4.16 -2.56
N ASN A 111 28.31 4.78 -2.02
CA ASN A 111 28.32 5.57 -0.79
C ASN A 111 27.74 4.82 0.44
N GLY A 112 27.53 3.50 0.35
CA GLY A 112 26.93 2.71 1.42
C GLY A 112 25.42 2.90 1.58
N ARG A 113 24.75 3.63 0.67
CA ARG A 113 23.28 3.65 0.60
C ARG A 113 22.80 2.37 -0.04
N TYR A 114 21.59 1.94 0.28
CA TYR A 114 20.93 0.90 -0.48
C TYR A 114 19.99 1.53 -1.51
N GLU A 115 19.81 0.92 -2.69
CA GLU A 115 18.80 1.33 -3.66
C GLU A 115 17.68 0.28 -3.62
N LEU A 116 16.50 0.69 -3.17
CA LEU A 116 15.32 -0.15 -3.10
C LEU A 116 14.50 0.02 -4.39
N ASP A 117 14.92 -0.56 -5.52
CA ASP A 117 14.23 -0.37 -6.81
C ASP A 117 12.70 -0.65 -6.74
N MET A 118 12.29 -1.62 -5.91
CA MET A 118 10.90 -2.07 -5.78
C MET A 118 9.88 -0.98 -5.39
N HIS A 119 10.23 0.04 -4.59
CA HIS A 119 9.25 1.05 -4.17
C HIS A 119 8.84 1.98 -5.32
N GLU A 120 9.61 2.03 -6.42
CA GLU A 120 9.28 2.84 -7.59
C GLU A 120 8.26 2.18 -8.53
N TRP A 121 8.04 0.88 -8.41
CA TRP A 121 7.23 0.14 -9.39
C TRP A 121 6.22 -0.82 -8.79
N LEU A 122 6.56 -1.50 -7.70
CA LEU A 122 5.70 -2.52 -7.13
C LEU A 122 4.38 -1.96 -6.56
N PRO A 123 4.38 -0.82 -5.83
CA PRO A 123 3.13 -0.20 -5.36
C PRO A 123 2.18 0.11 -6.51
N HIS A 124 2.71 0.58 -7.64
CA HIS A 124 1.93 0.87 -8.84
C HIS A 124 1.27 -0.40 -9.38
N LEU A 125 2.02 -1.47 -9.61
CA LEU A 125 1.45 -2.74 -10.08
C LEU A 125 0.42 -3.31 -9.09
N MET A 126 0.62 -3.11 -7.79
CA MET A 126 -0.29 -3.55 -6.73
C MET A 126 -1.58 -2.75 -6.70
N ALA A 127 -1.50 -1.42 -6.88
CA ALA A 127 -2.66 -0.57 -7.06
C ALA A 127 -3.49 -0.96 -8.28
N LEU A 128 -2.80 -1.45 -9.32
CA LEU A 128 -3.41 -2.01 -10.52
C LEU A 128 -3.84 -3.47 -10.35
N ARG A 129 -3.61 -4.10 -9.19
CA ARG A 129 -3.98 -5.50 -8.92
C ARG A 129 -3.38 -6.48 -9.94
N HIS A 130 -2.11 -6.27 -10.31
CA HIS A 130 -1.45 -7.16 -11.26
C HIS A 130 -1.39 -8.60 -10.72
N PRO A 131 -1.85 -9.63 -11.45
CA PRO A 131 -2.00 -10.97 -10.89
C PRO A 131 -0.70 -11.57 -10.35
N GLN A 132 0.45 -11.16 -10.89
CA GLN A 132 1.75 -11.61 -10.38
C GLN A 132 2.13 -10.93 -9.05
N VAL A 133 1.74 -9.67 -8.84
CA VAL A 133 2.13 -8.92 -7.63
C VAL A 133 1.21 -9.21 -6.45
N VAL A 134 -0.07 -9.47 -6.70
CA VAL A 134 -1.03 -9.85 -5.65
C VAL A 134 -0.74 -11.22 -5.03
N ARG A 135 0.14 -12.01 -5.67
CA ARG A 135 0.60 -13.33 -5.21
C ARG A 135 1.92 -13.28 -4.45
N LEU A 136 2.53 -12.10 -4.32
CA LEU A 136 3.81 -11.97 -3.62
C LEU A 136 3.62 -12.24 -2.13
N ASP A 137 4.64 -12.86 -1.53
CA ASP A 137 4.69 -13.12 -0.11
C ASP A 137 4.99 -11.82 0.65
N PRO A 138 4.19 -11.38 1.65
CA PRO A 138 4.52 -10.23 2.48
C PRO A 138 5.81 -10.38 3.30
N LEU A 139 6.26 -11.60 3.62
CA LEU A 139 7.35 -11.81 4.59
C LEU A 139 8.67 -11.13 4.23
N PRO A 140 9.19 -11.24 2.99
CA PRO A 140 10.45 -10.59 2.65
C PRO A 140 10.36 -9.07 2.76
N TYR A 141 9.17 -8.49 2.56
CA TYR A 141 8.93 -7.06 2.68
C TYR A 141 8.84 -6.60 4.14
N LEU A 142 8.40 -7.46 5.06
CA LEU A 142 8.46 -7.16 6.50
C LEU A 142 9.91 -6.97 6.98
N ASP A 143 10.85 -7.77 6.48
CA ASP A 143 12.28 -7.59 6.81
C ASP A 143 12.78 -6.24 6.29
N ILE A 144 12.43 -5.90 5.05
CA ILE A 144 12.74 -4.58 4.47
C ILE A 144 12.15 -3.47 5.35
N PHE A 145 10.87 -3.57 5.71
CA PHE A 145 10.17 -2.59 6.53
C PHE A 145 10.80 -2.42 7.92
N TYR A 146 11.23 -3.52 8.54
CA TYR A 146 11.91 -3.49 9.82
C TYR A 146 13.29 -2.82 9.72
N ARG A 147 14.04 -3.13 8.65
CA ARG A 147 15.37 -2.54 8.40
C ARG A 147 15.31 -1.08 7.98
N THR A 148 14.26 -0.67 7.29
CA THR A 148 14.07 0.73 6.87
C THR A 148 13.44 1.56 7.97
N GLY A 149 12.79 0.97 8.97
CA GLY A 149 12.16 1.75 10.03
C GLY A 149 13.14 2.46 10.98
N PRO A 150 12.62 3.31 11.89
CA PRO A 150 13.41 4.17 12.78
C PRO A 150 14.44 3.45 13.65
N GLU A 151 14.23 2.17 13.95
CA GLU A 151 15.13 1.36 14.77
C GLU A 151 16.12 0.52 13.95
N GLY A 152 16.07 0.60 12.63
CA GLY A 152 16.98 -0.13 11.74
C GLY A 152 18.44 0.30 11.91
N GLU A 153 19.37 -0.66 11.76
CA GLU A 153 20.82 -0.46 11.94
C GLU A 153 21.46 0.49 10.89
N GLY A 154 20.71 0.90 9.86
CA GLY A 154 21.17 1.78 8.78
C GLY A 154 20.53 3.17 8.85
N ARG A 155 21.30 4.20 9.24
CA ARG A 155 20.86 5.60 9.25
C ARG A 155 20.62 6.13 7.83
N TRP A 156 19.38 6.15 7.36
CA TRP A 156 18.93 7.00 6.27
C TRP A 156 18.73 8.42 6.83
N HIS A 157 19.68 9.32 6.59
CA HIS A 157 19.76 10.60 7.32
C HIS A 157 19.90 11.85 6.45
N GLN A 158 19.62 11.80 5.15
CA GLN A 158 19.87 12.98 4.31
C GLN A 158 18.72 13.45 3.43
N ASP A 159 17.62 12.71 3.33
CA ASP A 159 16.39 13.23 2.74
C ASP A 159 15.20 12.61 3.49
N VAL A 160 14.53 13.42 4.32
CA VAL A 160 13.42 12.96 5.16
C VAL A 160 12.20 12.66 4.30
N ASP A 161 12.01 13.39 3.21
CA ASP A 161 10.84 13.28 2.34
C ASP A 161 10.90 11.98 1.52
N ASP A 162 12.05 11.68 0.91
CA ASP A 162 12.28 10.43 0.16
C ASP A 162 12.14 9.18 1.06
N PHE A 163 12.57 9.31 2.32
CA PHE A 163 12.40 8.26 3.33
C PHE A 163 10.93 8.00 3.64
N ASP A 164 10.16 9.06 3.92
CA ASP A 164 8.75 8.93 4.31
C ASP A 164 7.92 8.30 3.19
N SER A 165 8.14 8.71 1.94
CA SER A 165 7.44 8.15 0.78
C SER A 165 7.88 6.71 0.48
N THR A 166 9.17 6.41 0.55
CA THR A 166 9.69 5.04 0.41
C THR A 166 9.06 4.12 1.46
N PHE A 167 9.06 4.53 2.73
CA PHE A 167 8.52 3.76 3.82
C PHE A 167 6.99 3.59 3.70
N THR A 168 6.30 4.65 3.29
CA THR A 168 4.86 4.60 2.98
C THR A 168 4.57 3.56 1.91
N ASN A 169 5.33 3.57 0.81
CA ASN A 169 5.17 2.66 -0.32
C ASN A 169 5.48 1.20 0.05
N VAL A 170 6.51 0.95 0.86
CA VAL A 170 6.79 -0.40 1.37
C VAL A 170 5.65 -0.90 2.28
N GLY A 171 5.12 -0.05 3.16
CA GLY A 171 3.97 -0.44 3.97
C GLY A 171 2.70 -0.66 3.15
N PHE A 172 2.50 0.09 2.05
CA PHE A 172 1.45 -0.19 1.06
C PHE A 172 1.65 -1.58 0.45
N ILE A 173 2.87 -1.94 0.04
CA ILE A 173 3.19 -3.27 -0.53
C ILE A 173 2.82 -4.40 0.44
N ILE A 174 3.23 -4.28 1.70
CA ILE A 174 2.97 -5.27 2.75
C ILE A 174 1.48 -5.40 3.00
N LEU A 175 0.79 -4.26 3.18
CA LEU A 175 -0.64 -4.28 3.46
C LEU A 175 -1.42 -4.87 2.28
N THR A 176 -1.11 -4.46 1.05
CA THR A 176 -1.73 -5.04 -0.15
C THR A 176 -1.54 -6.56 -0.18
N SER A 177 -0.33 -7.03 0.11
CA SER A 177 -0.02 -8.46 0.14
C SER A 177 -0.81 -9.21 1.22
N PHE A 178 -0.98 -8.62 2.42
CA PHE A 178 -1.85 -9.20 3.46
C PHE A 178 -3.31 -9.29 3.02
N LEU A 179 -3.83 -8.22 2.41
CA LEU A 179 -5.23 -8.18 1.96
C LEU A 179 -5.48 -9.12 0.77
N ALA A 180 -4.52 -9.21 -0.16
CA ALA A 180 -4.60 -10.08 -1.34
C ALA A 180 -4.64 -11.56 -0.95
N ARG A 181 -3.82 -11.97 0.02
CA ARG A 181 -3.65 -13.40 0.31
C ARG A 181 -4.85 -14.03 1.03
N ARG A 182 -5.86 -13.26 1.50
CA ARG A 182 -7.02 -13.74 2.32
C ARG A 182 -6.63 -14.97 3.16
N VAL A 183 -5.51 -14.84 3.88
CA VAL A 183 -4.62 -15.97 4.16
C VAL A 183 -5.33 -17.02 5.00
N THR A 184 -5.49 -18.27 4.55
CA THR A 184 -6.00 -19.36 5.42
C THR A 184 -5.28 -19.29 6.77
N PRO A 185 -5.96 -19.26 7.95
CA PRO A 185 -5.37 -18.78 9.21
C PRO A 185 -4.05 -19.44 9.62
N GLY A 186 -3.84 -20.70 9.20
CA GLY A 186 -2.59 -21.43 9.44
C GLY A 186 -1.40 -20.88 8.65
N VAL A 187 -1.58 -20.49 7.39
CA VAL A 187 -0.46 -20.10 6.52
C VAL A 187 0.17 -18.79 7.00
N LEU A 188 -0.62 -17.80 7.41
CA LEU A 188 -0.07 -16.53 7.89
C LEU A 188 0.58 -16.68 9.26
N ALA A 189 -0.03 -17.46 10.16
CA ALA A 189 0.54 -17.72 11.47
C ALA A 189 1.88 -18.45 11.33
N ASP A 190 1.97 -19.44 10.44
CA ASP A 190 3.21 -20.17 10.13
C ASP A 190 4.25 -19.24 9.50
N ASP A 191 3.83 -18.41 8.54
CA ASP A 191 4.68 -17.42 7.86
C ASP A 191 5.24 -16.40 8.87
N LEU A 192 4.37 -15.81 9.70
CA LEU A 192 4.78 -14.88 10.75
C LEU A 192 5.64 -15.57 11.82
N GLN A 193 5.37 -16.83 12.16
CA GLN A 193 6.21 -17.59 13.09
C GLN A 193 7.60 -17.83 12.50
N LYS A 194 7.69 -18.17 11.20
CA LYS A 194 8.96 -18.30 10.49
C LYS A 194 9.74 -17.00 10.50
N TYR A 195 9.07 -15.87 10.23
CA TYR A 195 9.66 -14.54 10.34
C TYR A 195 10.14 -14.26 11.77
N GLY A 196 9.30 -14.52 12.77
CA GLY A 196 9.66 -14.38 14.18
C GLY A 196 10.92 -15.16 14.53
N ASN A 197 11.00 -16.43 14.12
CA ASN A 197 12.18 -17.27 14.33
C ASN A 197 13.45 -16.70 13.67
N GLN A 198 13.35 -16.08 12.49
CA GLN A 198 14.50 -15.45 11.81
C GLN A 198 15.00 -14.20 12.54
N HIS A 199 14.08 -13.46 13.15
CA HIS A 199 14.37 -12.20 13.86
C HIS A 199 14.43 -12.36 15.38
N TYR A 200 14.42 -13.59 15.90
CA TYR A 200 14.36 -13.90 17.33
C TYR A 200 13.17 -13.24 18.06
N LEU A 201 12.07 -12.99 17.36
CA LEU A 201 10.81 -12.48 17.90
C LEU A 201 9.85 -13.65 18.13
N GLN A 202 9.15 -13.68 19.26
CA GLN A 202 8.02 -14.59 19.38
C GLN A 202 6.86 -14.07 18.53
N LEU A 203 5.98 -14.95 18.05
CA LEU A 203 4.84 -14.58 17.19
C LEU A 203 3.99 -13.45 17.81
N GLN A 204 3.82 -13.48 19.12
CA GLN A 204 3.11 -12.47 19.91
C GLN A 204 3.85 -11.11 20.01
N ASP A 205 5.16 -11.09 19.75
CA ASP A 205 6.00 -9.90 19.82
C ASP A 205 6.08 -9.18 18.47
N ILE A 206 5.62 -9.80 17.37
CA ILE A 206 5.65 -9.18 16.04
C ILE A 206 4.85 -7.87 16.00
N PRO A 207 3.60 -7.81 16.49
CA PRO A 207 2.88 -6.54 16.61
C PRO A 207 3.66 -5.48 17.39
N TYR A 208 4.29 -5.87 18.50
CA TYR A 208 5.07 -4.96 19.32
C TYR A 208 6.31 -4.46 18.56
N GLY A 209 7.06 -5.35 17.91
CA GLY A 209 8.21 -5.00 17.07
C GLY A 209 7.83 -4.08 15.91
N LEU A 210 6.69 -4.33 15.26
CA LEU A 210 6.16 -3.46 14.19
C LEU A 210 5.72 -2.09 14.74
N SER A 211 5.11 -2.04 15.93
CA SER A 211 4.74 -0.77 16.55
C SER A 211 5.94 0.10 16.92
N ARG A 212 7.09 -0.50 17.23
CA ARG A 212 8.35 0.23 17.43
C ARG A 212 8.86 0.87 16.14
N GLN A 213 8.42 0.37 14.99
CA GLN A 213 8.71 1.00 13.70
C GLN A 213 7.81 2.19 13.38
N VAL A 214 6.76 2.46 14.19
CA VAL A 214 5.97 3.68 14.04
C VAL A 214 6.84 4.84 14.49
N PRO A 215 7.24 5.77 13.59
CA PRO A 215 8.01 6.94 13.99
C PRO A 215 7.29 7.70 15.10
N ARG A 216 8.04 8.34 16.01
CA ARG A 216 7.42 9.16 17.05
C ARG A 216 6.65 10.31 16.41
N PRO A 217 5.44 10.66 16.89
CA PRO A 217 4.70 11.80 16.39
C PRO A 217 5.56 13.06 16.40
N ILE A 218 5.49 13.84 15.32
CA ILE A 218 6.12 15.16 15.30
C ILE A 218 5.21 16.08 16.10
N VAL A 219 5.73 16.64 17.19
CA VAL A 219 5.01 17.64 17.99
C VAL A 219 5.36 19.01 17.42
N GLU A 220 4.44 19.57 16.63
CA GLU A 220 4.58 20.91 16.07
C GLU A 220 3.49 21.80 16.67
N TYR A 221 3.87 22.95 17.25
CA TYR A 221 2.94 23.87 17.92
C TYR A 221 2.04 23.23 19.00
N GLY A 222 2.49 22.13 19.63
CA GLY A 222 1.70 21.38 20.61
C GLY A 222 0.67 20.42 20.00
N VAL A 223 0.59 20.34 18.67
CA VAL A 223 -0.21 19.36 17.94
C VAL A 223 0.70 18.25 17.44
N SER A 224 0.37 17.01 17.79
CA SER A 224 1.06 15.85 17.24
C SER A 224 0.50 15.57 15.86
N LEU A 225 1.23 15.95 14.81
CA LEU A 225 0.89 15.57 13.44
C LEU A 225 1.38 14.16 13.16
N ILE A 226 0.60 13.44 12.36
CA ILE A 226 0.98 12.13 11.83
C ILE A 226 1.31 12.27 10.34
N ASN A 227 2.40 11.66 9.89
CA ASN A 227 2.76 11.57 8.48
C ASN A 227 2.28 10.23 7.86
N PHE A 228 2.42 10.11 6.54
CA PHE A 228 2.03 8.89 5.82
C PHE A 228 2.83 7.65 6.26
N ALA A 229 4.12 7.82 6.55
CA ALA A 229 4.98 6.73 7.00
C ALA A 229 4.46 6.11 8.31
N GLN A 230 4.07 6.94 9.27
CA GLN A 230 3.45 6.54 10.53
C GLN A 230 2.12 5.82 10.31
N CYS A 231 1.22 6.38 9.50
CA CYS A 231 -0.04 5.72 9.17
C CYS A 231 0.17 4.37 8.47
N SER A 232 1.17 4.27 7.60
CA SER A 232 1.53 3.04 6.90
C SER A 232 2.01 1.97 7.89
N ALA A 233 2.89 2.32 8.84
CA ALA A 233 3.28 1.42 9.92
C ALA A 233 2.11 0.99 10.81
N ILE A 234 1.21 1.92 11.13
CA ILE A 234 0.01 1.64 11.92
C ILE A 234 -0.88 0.63 11.20
N CYS A 235 -1.14 0.84 9.90
CA CYS A 235 -1.88 -0.06 9.04
C CYS A 235 -1.28 -1.48 9.02
N VAL A 236 0.02 -1.60 8.78
CA VAL A 236 0.74 -2.89 8.78
C VAL A 236 0.66 -3.57 10.14
N THR A 237 0.90 -2.81 11.22
CA THR A 237 0.85 -3.31 12.60
C THR A 237 -0.55 -3.82 12.95
N LEU A 238 -1.59 -3.03 12.67
CA LEU A 238 -2.97 -3.41 12.96
C LEU A 238 -3.42 -4.59 12.09
N ALA A 239 -3.07 -4.63 10.79
CA ALA A 239 -3.37 -5.77 9.93
C ALA A 239 -2.80 -7.07 10.49
N ALA A 240 -1.52 -7.10 10.85
CA ALA A 240 -0.88 -8.26 11.47
C ALA A 240 -1.55 -8.62 12.82
N SER A 241 -1.82 -7.62 13.66
CA SER A 241 -2.43 -7.84 14.98
C SER A 241 -3.84 -8.39 14.90
N ILE A 242 -4.66 -7.88 13.99
CA ILE A 242 -6.03 -8.32 13.76
C ILE A 242 -6.04 -9.78 13.28
N GLN A 243 -5.17 -10.11 12.34
CA GLN A 243 -5.03 -11.48 11.82
C GLN A 243 -4.63 -12.46 12.93
N LEU A 244 -3.66 -12.09 13.77
CA LEU A 244 -3.24 -12.90 14.91
C LEU A 244 -4.33 -13.04 15.98
N ALA A 245 -5.07 -11.97 16.27
CA ALA A 245 -6.06 -11.93 17.35
C ALA A 245 -7.37 -12.67 17.01
N PHE A 246 -7.83 -12.59 15.76
CA PHE A 246 -9.17 -13.07 15.37
C PHE A 246 -9.16 -14.20 14.34
N GLY A 247 -8.03 -14.46 13.68
CA GLY A 247 -7.98 -15.33 12.50
C GLY A 247 -8.97 -14.90 11.39
N ASN A 248 -9.16 -15.75 10.38
CA ASN A 248 -9.98 -15.38 9.21
C ASN A 248 -11.48 -15.28 9.45
N ALA A 249 -12.02 -16.03 10.41
CA ALA A 249 -13.46 -16.22 10.49
C ALA A 249 -14.21 -15.03 11.11
N GLN A 250 -13.50 -14.13 11.81
CA GLN A 250 -14.12 -13.02 12.56
C GLN A 250 -13.62 -11.63 12.15
N ALA A 251 -12.40 -11.51 11.62
CA ALA A 251 -11.87 -10.24 11.14
C ALA A 251 -12.10 -10.10 9.63
N ILE A 252 -13.24 -9.52 9.28
CA ILE A 252 -13.45 -9.07 7.90
C ILE A 252 -12.63 -7.79 7.71
N LEU A 253 -11.41 -7.96 7.16
CA LEU A 253 -10.56 -6.88 6.66
C LEU A 253 -11.05 -6.41 5.27
N PRO A 254 -10.61 -5.24 4.78
CA PRO A 254 -10.89 -4.83 3.41
C PRO A 254 -10.42 -5.85 2.37
N SER A 255 -11.22 -6.03 1.34
CA SER A 255 -10.91 -6.85 0.18
C SER A 255 -10.41 -5.97 -0.96
N LEU A 256 -9.28 -6.33 -1.57
CA LEU A 256 -8.78 -5.64 -2.76
C LEU A 256 -9.79 -5.65 -3.91
N ASP A 257 -10.63 -6.68 -3.99
CA ASP A 257 -11.67 -6.79 -5.01
C ASP A 257 -12.78 -5.75 -4.87
N GLN A 258 -12.97 -5.21 -3.66
CA GLN A 258 -13.99 -4.21 -3.33
C GLN A 258 -13.38 -2.80 -3.23
N MET A 259 -12.08 -2.65 -3.52
CA MET A 259 -11.35 -1.39 -3.46
C MET A 259 -10.73 -1.09 -4.83
N PRO A 260 -11.49 -0.52 -5.77
CA PRO A 260 -10.97 -0.20 -7.10
C PRO A 260 -10.10 1.05 -7.03
N LEU A 261 -8.90 0.94 -6.46
CA LEU A 261 -7.97 2.07 -6.22
C LEU A 261 -7.75 2.92 -7.48
N HIS A 262 -7.71 2.29 -8.65
CA HIS A 262 -7.55 2.96 -9.94
C HIS A 262 -8.72 3.87 -10.35
N GLU A 263 -9.91 3.72 -9.75
CA GLU A 263 -11.07 4.58 -10.05
C GLU A 263 -11.00 5.93 -9.35
N TRP A 264 -10.25 6.02 -8.24
CA TRP A 264 -10.23 7.19 -7.37
C TRP A 264 -8.83 7.70 -7.03
N ALA A 265 -7.77 6.93 -7.27
CA ALA A 265 -6.39 7.40 -7.18
C ALA A 265 -5.80 7.64 -8.57
N VAL A 266 -5.09 8.75 -8.72
CA VAL A 266 -4.37 9.09 -9.95
C VAL A 266 -3.00 8.39 -9.94
N VAL A 267 -3.00 7.06 -10.15
CA VAL A 267 -1.79 6.25 -10.09
C VAL A 267 -0.78 6.74 -11.13
N PRO A 268 0.42 7.20 -10.72
CA PRO A 268 1.40 7.71 -11.67
C PRO A 268 2.05 6.59 -12.50
N PRO A 269 2.75 6.92 -13.61
CA PRO A 269 3.45 5.92 -14.39
C PRO A 269 4.63 5.31 -13.62
N VAL A 270 4.83 4.00 -13.79
CA VAL A 270 5.94 3.21 -13.22
C VAL A 270 7.32 3.81 -13.60
N TYR A 271 8.31 3.77 -12.70
CA TYR A 271 9.72 4.18 -12.95
C TYR A 271 9.91 5.62 -13.48
N ARG A 272 9.30 6.60 -12.80
CA ARG A 272 9.48 8.04 -13.11
C ARG A 272 9.85 8.87 -11.89
N SER A 273 10.52 8.27 -10.90
CA SER A 273 10.76 8.92 -9.60
C SER A 273 9.44 9.40 -8.97
N THR A 274 8.43 8.54 -9.01
CA THR A 274 7.03 8.83 -8.65
C THR A 274 6.70 8.43 -7.22
N ILE A 275 7.70 8.27 -6.37
CA ILE A 275 7.55 7.71 -5.02
C ILE A 275 6.59 8.57 -4.19
N ASP A 276 6.85 9.87 -4.13
CA ASP A 276 6.01 10.86 -3.42
C ASP A 276 4.62 10.98 -4.05
N THR A 277 4.57 10.99 -5.39
CA THR A 277 3.32 11.12 -6.13
C THR A 277 2.43 9.91 -5.89
N PHE A 278 2.98 8.69 -5.84
CA PHE A 278 2.21 7.50 -5.53
C PHE A 278 1.72 7.51 -4.09
N ALA A 279 2.57 7.87 -3.13
CA ALA A 279 2.23 7.92 -1.71
C ALA A 279 1.04 8.85 -1.39
N THR A 280 0.76 9.80 -2.29
CA THR A 280 -0.27 10.83 -2.14
C THR A 280 -1.36 10.80 -3.22
N CYS A 281 -1.30 9.88 -4.19
CA CYS A 281 -2.18 9.90 -5.37
C CYS A 281 -3.68 9.69 -5.07
N HIS A 282 -4.02 9.19 -3.88
CA HIS A 282 -5.38 9.01 -3.41
C HIS A 282 -5.96 10.23 -2.69
N VAL A 283 -5.11 11.11 -2.17
CA VAL A 283 -5.49 12.11 -1.16
C VAL A 283 -6.61 13.00 -1.67
N MET A 284 -6.42 13.60 -2.85
CA MET A 284 -7.39 14.53 -3.46
C MET A 284 -8.82 13.98 -3.49
N LYS A 285 -8.98 12.69 -3.84
CA LYS A 285 -10.31 12.07 -3.92
C LYS A 285 -10.81 11.61 -2.56
N MET A 286 -9.92 11.08 -1.72
CA MET A 286 -10.27 10.58 -0.39
C MET A 286 -10.57 11.68 0.63
N THR A 287 -10.25 12.93 0.32
CA THR A 287 -10.62 14.12 1.10
C THR A 287 -11.87 14.82 0.56
N GLU A 288 -12.58 14.25 -0.41
CA GLU A 288 -13.88 14.78 -0.81
C GLU A 288 -14.98 14.40 0.20
N PRO A 289 -15.92 15.31 0.53
CA PRO A 289 -17.05 15.00 1.41
C PRO A 289 -17.84 13.76 0.96
N ASP A 290 -18.13 13.66 -0.34
CA ASP A 290 -18.87 12.53 -0.90
C ASP A 290 -18.12 11.20 -0.78
N PHE A 291 -16.79 11.22 -0.83
CA PHE A 291 -15.99 10.03 -0.59
C PHE A 291 -16.02 9.64 0.89
N LEU A 292 -15.84 10.58 1.81
CA LEU A 292 -15.80 10.28 3.25
C LEU A 292 -17.17 9.90 3.84
N HIS A 293 -18.24 10.41 3.25
CA HIS A 293 -19.60 10.09 3.67
C HIS A 293 -19.90 8.59 3.51
N GLY A 294 -20.57 7.99 4.50
CA GLY A 294 -21.04 6.60 4.42
C GLY A 294 -20.84 5.81 5.70
N VAL A 295 -20.94 4.48 5.57
CA VAL A 295 -20.78 3.56 6.70
C VAL A 295 -19.38 2.99 6.71
N TRP A 296 -18.72 3.14 7.84
CA TRP A 296 -17.36 2.70 8.11
C TRP A 296 -17.35 1.67 9.24
N GLU A 297 -16.24 0.95 9.33
CA GLU A 297 -15.95 -0.03 10.35
C GLU A 297 -14.44 -0.16 10.51
N GLY A 298 -13.98 -0.82 11.55
CA GLY A 298 -12.54 -1.02 11.73
C GLY A 298 -12.17 -1.47 13.12
N PHE A 299 -10.91 -1.29 13.47
CA PHE A 299 -10.37 -1.72 14.76
C PHE A 299 -9.53 -0.61 15.39
N TYR A 300 -9.37 -0.73 16.69
CA TYR A 300 -8.38 0.04 17.42
C TYR A 300 -7.64 -0.87 18.38
N SER A 301 -6.39 -0.50 18.67
CA SER A 301 -5.61 -1.13 19.74
C SER A 301 -5.71 -0.32 21.02
N ASP A 302 -5.61 -0.99 22.16
CA ASP A 302 -5.49 -0.38 23.49
C ASP A 302 -4.10 -0.66 24.06
N HIS A 303 -3.32 0.40 24.23
CA HIS A 303 -1.95 0.37 24.73
C HIS A 303 -1.84 0.83 26.19
N ARG A 304 -2.96 1.07 26.88
CA ARG A 304 -2.98 1.58 28.27
C ARG A 304 -2.71 0.50 29.33
N GLY A 305 -2.50 -0.76 28.93
CA GLY A 305 -2.30 -1.91 29.82
C GLY A 305 -0.98 -1.87 30.60
N TRP A 306 -0.96 -2.52 31.78
CA TRP A 306 0.20 -2.57 32.69
C TRP A 306 1.34 -3.38 32.06
N GLY A 307 2.40 -2.69 31.64
CA GLY A 307 3.66 -3.30 31.17
C GLY A 307 4.09 -2.90 29.76
N GLY A 308 3.20 -2.34 28.92
CA GLY A 308 3.55 -1.88 27.57
C GLY A 308 3.96 -2.97 26.56
N GLU A 309 4.04 -4.24 26.98
CA GLU A 309 4.59 -5.33 26.17
C GLU A 309 3.59 -5.99 25.21
N SER A 310 2.29 -5.70 25.29
CA SER A 310 1.30 -6.30 24.38
C SER A 310 0.31 -5.30 23.80
N ILE A 311 0.10 -5.40 22.48
CA ILE A 311 -0.93 -4.67 21.75
C ILE A 311 -2.24 -5.45 21.89
N LYS A 312 -3.22 -4.89 22.59
CA LYS A 312 -4.54 -5.49 22.69
C LYS A 312 -5.44 -4.92 21.61
N ILE A 313 -5.91 -5.76 20.68
CA ILE A 313 -6.95 -5.34 19.73
C ILE A 313 -8.32 -5.52 20.36
N ASP A 314 -9.10 -4.44 20.41
CA ASP A 314 -10.48 -4.52 20.89
C ASP A 314 -11.42 -5.04 19.78
N PRO A 315 -12.62 -5.51 20.13
CA PRO A 315 -13.62 -5.92 19.15
C PRO A 315 -13.88 -4.85 18.09
N LYS A 316 -14.22 -5.31 16.88
CA LYS A 316 -14.50 -4.47 15.71
C LYS A 316 -15.47 -3.33 16.03
N MET A 317 -15.06 -2.10 15.72
CA MET A 317 -15.94 -0.96 15.63
C MET A 317 -16.82 -1.11 14.39
N ARG A 318 -18.12 -0.89 14.54
CA ARG A 318 -19.11 -1.15 13.51
C ARG A 318 -20.11 -0.02 13.37
N ASP A 319 -20.72 0.01 12.21
CA ASP A 319 -21.81 0.94 11.86
C ASP A 319 -21.42 2.39 12.15
N ILE A 320 -20.17 2.75 11.83
CA ILE A 320 -19.64 4.10 11.96
C ILE A 320 -20.21 4.92 10.81
N GLN A 321 -21.33 5.58 11.02
CA GLN A 321 -21.89 6.52 10.05
C GLN A 321 -21.07 7.82 10.09
N LEU A 322 -20.28 8.06 9.05
CA LEU A 322 -19.64 9.35 8.83
C LEU A 322 -20.58 10.25 8.01
N ILE A 323 -20.84 11.44 8.54
CA ILE A 323 -21.56 12.51 7.88
C ILE A 323 -20.51 13.59 7.58
N ALA A 324 -19.91 13.49 6.40
CA ALA A 324 -18.94 14.44 5.90
C ALA A 324 -19.63 15.57 5.12
N CYS A 325 -19.27 16.82 5.42
CA CYS A 325 -19.82 18.01 4.78
C CYS A 325 -18.69 18.95 4.33
N PRO A 326 -18.88 19.73 3.24
CA PRO A 326 -18.01 20.85 2.96
C PRO A 326 -18.01 21.84 4.15
N PRO A 327 -16.88 22.50 4.44
CA PRO A 327 -16.81 23.51 5.50
C PRO A 327 -17.71 24.71 5.18
N THR A 328 -18.31 25.28 6.21
CA THR A 328 -19.10 26.52 6.15
C THR A 328 -18.37 27.66 6.88
N ASP A 329 -18.71 28.91 6.58
CA ASP A 329 -18.10 30.08 7.24
C ASP A 329 -18.23 30.04 8.78
N SER A 330 -19.27 29.39 9.31
CA SER A 330 -19.47 29.23 10.76
C SER A 330 -18.53 28.22 11.41
N ASP A 331 -17.99 27.25 10.66
CA ASP A 331 -17.16 26.18 11.23
C ASP A 331 -15.77 26.68 11.63
N TYR A 332 -15.33 27.81 11.07
CA TYR A 332 -14.03 28.41 11.38
C TYR A 332 -14.01 29.24 12.67
N LEU A 333 -15.16 29.45 13.31
CA LEU A 333 -15.28 30.41 14.42
C LEU A 333 -15.21 29.79 15.82
N ASP A 334 -15.47 28.49 15.96
CA ASP A 334 -15.73 27.88 17.29
C ASP A 334 -14.66 26.90 17.80
N ASP A 335 -13.71 26.43 16.96
CA ASP A 335 -12.68 25.46 17.40
C ASP A 335 -11.25 25.94 17.14
N ALA A 336 -10.50 26.18 18.22
CA ALA A 336 -9.07 26.52 18.18
C ALA A 336 -8.19 25.41 17.59
N ASP A 337 -8.76 24.22 17.37
CA ASP A 337 -8.12 23.04 16.79
C ASP A 337 -8.40 22.89 15.28
N THR A 338 -9.06 23.87 14.64
CA THR A 338 -9.31 23.83 13.19
C THR A 338 -7.99 23.99 12.42
N LEU A 339 -7.59 22.94 11.69
CA LEU A 339 -6.38 22.96 10.86
C LEU A 339 -6.52 24.01 9.74
N PRO A 340 -5.43 24.67 9.30
CA PRO A 340 -5.45 25.37 8.02
C PRO A 340 -5.76 24.36 6.90
N GLY A 341 -6.49 24.78 5.87
CA GLY A 341 -6.76 23.91 4.72
C GLY A 341 -7.88 22.88 4.92
N VAL A 342 -8.80 23.05 5.89
CA VAL A 342 -9.96 22.15 6.03
C VAL A 342 -10.75 22.04 4.72
N THR A 343 -10.89 20.82 4.23
CA THR A 343 -11.71 20.47 3.05
C THR A 343 -13.01 19.80 3.45
N VAL A 344 -13.06 19.18 4.63
CA VAL A 344 -14.24 18.45 5.13
C VAL A 344 -14.43 18.65 6.62
N VAL A 345 -15.68 18.84 7.03
CA VAL A 345 -16.14 18.78 8.41
C VAL A 345 -16.89 17.47 8.61
N ILE A 346 -16.52 16.73 9.67
CA ILE A 346 -17.26 15.56 10.15
C ILE A 346 -18.30 16.05 11.16
N ASP A 347 -19.57 15.99 10.77
CA ASP A 347 -20.69 16.49 11.57
C ASP A 347 -20.83 15.68 12.87
N ARG A 348 -21.22 16.35 13.96
CA ARG A 348 -21.41 15.78 15.31
C ARG A 348 -22.46 14.67 15.43
N ASN A 349 -23.32 14.51 14.42
CA ASN A 349 -24.26 13.41 14.31
C ASN A 349 -23.62 12.16 13.69
N SER A 350 -22.37 12.26 13.22
CA SER A 350 -21.55 11.08 12.91
C SER A 350 -21.35 10.26 14.18
N GLY A 351 -21.31 8.94 14.05
CA GLY A 351 -21.21 8.08 15.22
C GLY A 351 -21.21 6.61 14.85
N GLY A 352 -21.01 5.75 15.84
CA GLY A 352 -20.96 4.31 15.64
C GLY A 352 -21.03 3.53 16.94
N LEU A 353 -20.69 2.25 16.86
CA LEU A 353 -20.71 1.34 18.00
C LEU A 353 -19.37 0.61 18.12
N ASP A 354 -18.87 0.51 19.35
CA ASP A 354 -17.74 -0.36 19.68
C ASP A 354 -18.04 -1.21 20.91
N LYS A 355 -16.99 -1.79 21.51
CA LYS A 355 -17.08 -2.60 22.73
C LYS A 355 -17.64 -1.85 23.94
N VAL A 356 -17.32 -0.57 24.09
CA VAL A 356 -17.72 0.24 25.24
C VAL A 356 -19.18 0.67 25.08
N GLY A 357 -19.58 1.02 23.86
CA GLY A 357 -20.96 1.38 23.55
C GLY A 357 -21.07 2.37 22.40
N PRO A 358 -22.23 3.03 22.25
CA PRO A 358 -22.44 4.00 21.20
C PRO A 358 -21.59 5.26 21.45
N PHE A 359 -21.12 5.87 20.37
CA PHE A 359 -20.32 7.10 20.41
C PHE A 359 -20.67 8.02 19.24
N ASN A 360 -20.39 9.31 19.40
CA ASN A 360 -20.38 10.30 18.33
C ASN A 360 -18.95 10.65 17.93
N LEU A 361 -18.81 11.11 16.68
CA LEU A 361 -17.60 11.65 16.08
C LEU A 361 -17.89 13.08 15.62
N SER A 362 -16.90 13.96 15.77
CA SER A 362 -16.91 15.29 15.15
C SER A 362 -15.48 15.72 14.88
N GLY A 363 -15.22 16.46 13.81
CA GLY A 363 -13.84 16.88 13.51
C GLY A 363 -13.66 17.36 12.09
N THR A 364 -12.43 17.33 11.61
CA THR A 364 -12.04 17.88 10.31
C THR A 364 -11.09 16.96 9.56
N VAL A 365 -11.09 17.13 8.23
CA VAL A 365 -10.09 16.59 7.31
C VAL A 365 -9.56 17.75 6.45
N ASP A 366 -8.24 17.85 6.28
CA ASP A 366 -7.60 18.88 5.46
C ASP A 366 -7.29 18.40 4.03
N GLU A 367 -6.72 19.29 3.21
CA GLU A 367 -6.38 19.00 1.82
C GLU A 367 -5.21 18.02 1.66
N GLU A 368 -4.32 17.94 2.66
CA GLU A 368 -3.22 16.98 2.74
C GLU A 368 -3.66 15.60 3.28
N GLY A 369 -4.93 15.49 3.67
CA GLY A 369 -5.53 14.26 4.15
C GLY A 369 -5.28 13.95 5.61
N GLN A 370 -4.85 14.93 6.41
CA GLN A 370 -4.85 14.81 7.87
C GLN A 370 -6.28 14.73 8.39
N VAL A 371 -6.46 13.90 9.42
CA VAL A 371 -7.75 13.68 10.07
C VAL A 371 -7.60 14.01 11.54
N CYS A 372 -8.43 14.93 12.04
CA CYS A 372 -8.53 15.26 13.46
C CYS A 372 -9.99 15.10 13.89
N VAL A 373 -10.29 14.05 14.66
CA VAL A 373 -11.65 13.70 15.07
C VAL A 373 -11.71 13.52 16.58
N ILE A 374 -12.81 13.96 17.18
CA ILE A 374 -13.13 13.79 18.58
C ILE A 374 -14.20 12.71 18.70
N LYS A 375 -13.89 11.64 19.43
CA LYS A 375 -14.82 10.57 19.77
C LYS A 375 -15.39 10.80 21.16
N ARG A 376 -16.72 10.86 21.29
CA ARG A 376 -17.42 11.08 22.56
C ARG A 376 -18.45 9.98 22.84
N TYR A 377 -18.37 9.36 24.01
CA TYR A 377 -19.37 8.39 24.45
C TYR A 377 -20.57 9.07 25.11
N PHE A 378 -21.77 8.55 24.85
CA PHE A 378 -23.00 9.03 25.50
C PHE A 378 -23.02 8.78 27.01
N HIS A 379 -22.38 7.69 27.44
CA HIS A 379 -22.34 7.27 28.84
C HIS A 379 -20.95 7.57 29.41
N GLY A 380 -20.88 8.32 30.51
CA GLY A 380 -19.63 8.62 31.22
C GLY A 380 -18.86 9.85 30.73
N GLY A 381 -19.27 10.46 29.61
CA GLY A 381 -18.67 11.72 29.12
C GLY A 381 -17.20 11.59 28.70
N TRP A 382 -16.74 10.38 28.41
CA TRP A 382 -15.36 10.15 27.98
C TRP A 382 -15.17 10.64 26.55
N THR A 383 -14.08 11.37 26.35
CA THR A 383 -13.70 11.94 25.06
C THR A 383 -12.29 11.47 24.70
N TRP A 384 -12.11 11.09 23.44
CA TRP A 384 -10.82 10.66 22.90
C TRP A 384 -10.54 11.42 21.60
N ARG A 385 -9.32 11.97 21.49
CA ARG A 385 -8.83 12.54 20.23
C ARG A 385 -8.37 11.43 19.34
N TRP A 386 -8.74 11.47 18.07
CA TRP A 386 -8.24 10.65 16.99
C TRP A 386 -7.46 11.56 16.05
N ARG A 387 -6.21 11.22 15.78
CA ARG A 387 -5.35 11.92 14.83
C ARG A 387 -4.80 10.90 13.84
N GLY A 388 -4.90 11.17 12.56
CA GLY A 388 -4.48 10.22 11.53
C GLY A 388 -4.43 10.84 10.16
N ARG A 389 -4.37 9.99 9.13
CA ARG A 389 -4.46 10.38 7.73
C ARG A 389 -5.36 9.46 6.94
N VAL A 390 -5.90 9.99 5.84
CA VAL A 390 -6.49 9.18 4.78
C VAL A 390 -5.38 8.38 4.08
N MET A 391 -5.58 7.09 3.95
CA MET A 391 -4.70 6.11 3.33
C MET A 391 -5.47 5.39 2.23
N PRO A 392 -4.82 4.75 1.25
CA PRO A 392 -5.51 3.96 0.22
C PRO A 392 -6.41 2.83 0.76
N TYR A 393 -6.32 2.52 2.05
CA TYR A 393 -7.08 1.48 2.72
C TYR A 393 -7.98 2.00 3.83
N GLY A 394 -8.27 3.31 3.85
CA GLY A 394 -9.19 3.93 4.80
C GLY A 394 -8.54 5.06 5.58
N ILE A 395 -8.85 5.19 6.87
CA ILE A 395 -8.26 6.21 7.74
C ILE A 395 -7.52 5.49 8.86
N ALA A 396 -6.25 5.80 9.04
CA ALA A 396 -5.41 5.20 10.06
C ALA A 396 -4.70 6.27 10.88
N GLY A 397 -4.43 5.96 12.14
CA GLY A 397 -3.78 6.91 13.03
C GLY A 397 -3.71 6.45 14.48
N MET A 398 -3.58 7.41 15.39
CA MET A 398 -3.58 7.18 16.83
C MET A 398 -4.75 7.83 17.53
N TRP A 399 -5.12 7.28 18.67
CA TRP A 399 -6.09 7.88 19.57
C TRP A 399 -5.49 8.08 20.96
N GLY A 400 -6.03 9.07 21.70
CA GLY A 400 -5.50 9.45 23.01
C GLY A 400 -6.37 10.45 23.77
N ARG A 401 -5.95 10.85 24.97
CA ARG A 401 -6.66 11.90 25.74
C ARG A 401 -6.29 13.29 25.26
N ASP A 402 -7.31 14.13 25.06
CA ASP A 402 -7.17 15.52 24.60
C ASP A 402 -6.21 16.35 25.48
N LEU A 403 -6.43 16.34 26.81
CA LEU A 403 -5.78 17.28 27.73
C LEU A 403 -4.38 16.86 28.17
N THR A 404 -4.09 15.56 28.18
CA THR A 404 -2.82 15.02 28.70
C THR A 404 -1.89 14.57 27.59
N GLY A 405 -2.37 14.49 26.34
CA GLY A 405 -1.61 13.93 25.23
C GLY A 405 -1.29 12.43 25.43
N GLU A 406 -1.96 11.76 26.37
CA GLU A 406 -1.74 10.34 26.64
C GLU A 406 -2.12 9.51 25.42
N PHE A 407 -1.14 8.80 24.86
CA PHE A 407 -1.34 7.81 23.82
C PHE A 407 -2.21 6.66 24.34
N GLY A 408 -3.36 6.46 23.70
CA GLY A 408 -4.30 5.38 24.01
C GLY A 408 -4.07 4.15 23.13
N GLY A 409 -3.69 4.36 21.87
CA GLY A 409 -3.38 3.30 20.93
C GLY A 409 -3.53 3.75 19.48
N TYR A 410 -3.62 2.79 18.57
CA TYR A 410 -3.81 3.02 17.15
C TYR A 410 -5.24 2.74 16.72
N PHE A 411 -5.68 3.32 15.62
CA PHE A 411 -6.94 2.98 14.97
C PHE A 411 -6.73 2.84 13.46
N TRP A 412 -7.57 2.01 12.84
CA TRP A 412 -7.71 1.90 11.40
C TRP A 412 -9.17 1.59 11.08
N ILE A 413 -9.81 2.46 10.31
CA ILE A 413 -11.18 2.33 9.83
C ILE A 413 -11.23 2.37 8.31
N TRP A 414 -12.19 1.69 7.71
CA TRP A 414 -12.42 1.59 6.26
C TRP A 414 -13.92 1.59 5.96
N LYS A 415 -14.28 1.83 4.70
CA LYS A 415 -15.68 1.75 4.29
C LYS A 415 -16.19 0.32 4.39
N LYS A 416 -17.39 0.14 4.92
CA LYS A 416 -18.03 -1.17 5.11
C LYS A 416 -18.17 -1.97 3.80
N GLU A 417 -18.43 -1.28 2.69
CA GLU A 417 -18.53 -1.91 1.37
C GLU A 417 -17.21 -2.53 0.88
N TRP A 418 -16.05 -2.08 1.41
CA TRP A 418 -14.76 -2.66 1.06
C TRP A 418 -14.52 -4.01 1.71
N ALA A 419 -15.26 -4.34 2.75
CA ALA A 419 -15.14 -5.59 3.49
C ALA A 419 -16.16 -6.65 3.02
N ALA A 420 -16.91 -6.39 1.94
CA ALA A 420 -18.02 -7.24 1.50
C ALA A 420 -17.59 -8.62 0.95
#